data_AF-A0A7C8ICQ0-F1
#
_entry.id   AF-A0A7C8ICQ0-F1
#
_cell.length_a   1.000
_cell.length_b   1.000
_cell.length_c   1.000
_cell.angle_alpha   90.00
_cell.angle_beta   90.00
_cell.angle_gamma   90.00
#
_symmetry.space_group_name_H-M   'P 1'
#
loop_
_entity.id
_entity.type
_entity.pdbx_description
1 polymer ?
#
loop_
_entity_poly.entity_id
_entity_poly.type
_entity_poly.pdbx_seq_one_letter_code
_entity_poly.pdbx_strand_id
1 'polypeptide(L)'
;MPQTFDLGSEPEPGPTSIRPDIPANDAELLGCKVRERLDQALSNIVEEQGEVLGIASIPEFCDPLIHIGGYGPISLPLTEEDTQYIIHSGHQAPFGKGSETIIDRSVRQSWELDARELEINNPSWQKSLDAIAKNIAEKISVDPAQPGFHVELYKMLLYEKGAMFKPHRDTEKVPGMFGTLVVCLPCPHTGGDVRLQHHGRSTVLQTSSRVSSILWWYSDVHHEVLPIESGYRWVLTYNLVRDCSSGSLPILTLVTTEFEQILRAWKYQLQRNAAESKVLV
;
A
#
# COMPACT_ATOMS: atom_id res chain seq x y z
N MET A 1 42.63 61.11 21.21
CA MET A 1 41.35 61.80 21.44
C MET A 1 40.29 61.06 20.63
N PRO A 2 39.55 60.11 21.23
CA PRO A 2 38.54 59.33 20.53
C PRO A 2 37.19 60.09 20.54
N GLN A 3 36.47 60.02 19.43
CA GLN A 3 35.08 60.49 19.33
C GLN A 3 34.15 59.35 19.77
N THR A 4 33.32 59.64 20.76
CA THR A 4 32.23 58.80 21.26
C THR A 4 31.10 58.74 20.23
N PHE A 5 30.76 57.55 19.76
CA PHE A 5 29.52 57.26 19.03
C PHE A 5 28.51 56.61 19.98
N ASP A 6 27.27 57.04 19.81
CA ASP A 6 26.08 56.72 20.59
C ASP A 6 25.70 55.22 20.48
N LEU A 7 25.32 54.62 21.60
CA LEU A 7 24.86 53.22 21.69
C LEU A 7 23.35 53.17 21.44
N GLY A 8 22.98 53.02 20.16
CA GLY A 8 21.62 52.63 19.78
C GLY A 8 21.38 51.14 20.07
N SER A 9 20.41 50.86 20.93
CA SER A 9 19.93 49.53 21.30
C SER A 9 19.31 48.77 20.13
N GLU A 10 19.74 47.53 19.91
CA GLU A 10 19.10 46.54 19.01
C GLU A 10 17.73 46.11 19.58
N PRO A 11 16.70 45.91 18.74
CA PRO A 11 15.45 45.29 19.18
C PRO A 11 15.59 43.76 19.21
N GLU A 12 15.25 43.15 20.34
CA GLU A 12 15.17 41.70 20.52
C GLU A 12 14.18 41.03 19.53
N PRO A 13 14.49 39.81 19.03
CA PRO A 13 13.54 39.03 18.24
C PRO A 13 12.44 38.45 19.14
N GLY A 14 11.22 38.98 19.03
CA GLY A 14 10.04 38.42 19.67
C GLY A 14 9.70 37.01 19.17
N PRO A 15 8.92 36.22 19.94
CA PRO A 15 8.66 34.83 19.64
C PRO A 15 7.82 34.67 18.37
N THR A 16 8.37 33.98 17.38
CA THR A 16 7.66 33.58 16.15
C THR A 16 6.60 32.53 16.49
N SER A 17 5.42 32.99 16.90
CA SER A 17 4.21 32.16 16.94
C SER A 17 3.81 31.86 15.50
N ILE A 18 4.13 30.65 15.03
CA ILE A 18 3.49 30.06 13.86
C ILE A 18 1.98 30.03 14.17
N ARG A 19 1.23 30.96 13.58
CA ARG A 19 -0.22 31.00 13.67
C ARG A 19 -0.77 29.84 12.82
N PRO A 20 -1.59 28.93 13.36
CA PRO A 20 -2.42 28.08 12.52
C PRO A 20 -3.43 28.97 11.78
N ASP A 21 -3.67 28.63 10.52
CA ASP A 21 -4.52 29.38 9.60
C ASP A 21 -5.92 29.71 10.14
N ILE A 22 -6.40 30.86 9.68
CA ILE A 22 -7.54 31.72 10.08
C ILE A 22 -8.91 30.99 10.15
N PRO A 23 -9.87 31.46 10.99
CA PRO A 23 -11.01 30.69 11.49
C PRO A 23 -12.16 30.58 10.49
N ALA A 24 -12.79 29.40 10.44
CA ALA A 24 -14.21 29.31 10.12
C ALA A 24 -14.98 30.10 11.19
N ASN A 25 -15.95 30.94 10.80
CA ASN A 25 -16.69 31.79 11.73
C ASN A 25 -17.27 30.96 12.90
N ASP A 26 -17.00 31.34 14.15
CA ASP A 26 -17.43 30.60 15.35
C ASP A 26 -18.96 30.35 15.36
N ALA A 27 -19.74 31.28 14.80
CA ALA A 27 -21.20 31.13 14.66
C ALA A 27 -21.61 29.98 13.73
N GLU A 28 -20.82 29.72 12.69
CA GLU A 28 -21.04 28.68 11.70
C GLU A 28 -20.72 27.28 12.26
N LEU A 29 -19.67 27.18 13.09
CA LEU A 29 -19.33 25.96 13.82
C LEU A 29 -20.31 25.65 14.97
N LEU A 30 -20.88 26.67 15.62
CA LEU A 30 -21.94 26.50 16.64
C LEU A 30 -23.26 26.02 16.03
N GLY A 31 -23.65 26.58 14.88
CA GLY A 31 -24.87 26.17 14.15
C GLY A 31 -24.73 24.82 13.44
N CYS A 32 -23.52 24.25 13.42
CA CYS A 32 -23.24 22.99 12.78
C CYS A 32 -23.96 21.84 13.49
N LYS A 33 -24.95 21.26 12.79
CA LYS A 33 -25.60 20.02 13.21
C LYS A 33 -24.69 18.83 12.93
N VAL A 34 -23.65 18.68 13.73
CA VAL A 34 -22.58 17.68 13.58
C VAL A 34 -23.15 16.29 13.30
N ARG A 35 -24.16 15.86 14.06
CA ARG A 35 -24.81 14.56 13.87
C ARG A 35 -25.47 14.42 12.50
N GLU A 36 -26.32 15.37 12.10
CA GLU A 36 -27.02 15.31 10.81
C GLU A 36 -26.04 15.37 9.63
N ARG A 37 -24.98 16.18 9.75
CA ARG A 37 -23.92 16.26 8.72
C ARG A 37 -23.07 15.00 8.68
N LEU A 38 -22.76 14.39 9.83
CA LEU A 38 -22.04 13.12 9.87
C LEU A 38 -22.90 11.99 9.30
N ASP A 39 -24.18 11.92 9.66
CA ASP A 39 -25.13 10.94 9.13
C ASP A 39 -25.30 11.13 7.61
N GLN A 40 -25.39 12.37 7.13
CA GLN A 40 -25.44 12.68 5.70
C GLN A 40 -24.14 12.32 4.99
N ALA A 41 -22.98 12.67 5.56
CA ALA A 41 -21.68 12.36 4.98
C ALA A 41 -21.45 10.84 4.92
N LEU A 42 -21.78 10.11 5.98
CA LEU A 42 -21.76 8.64 6.00
C LEU A 42 -22.76 8.03 5.01
N SER A 43 -23.95 8.62 4.85
CA SER A 43 -24.94 8.17 3.86
C SER A 43 -24.53 8.48 2.41
N ASN A 44 -23.71 9.53 2.23
CA ASN A 44 -23.11 9.91 0.94
C ASN A 44 -21.88 9.07 0.60
N ILE A 45 -21.32 8.33 1.56
CA ILE A 45 -20.40 7.22 1.26
C ILE A 45 -21.26 6.12 0.63
N VAL A 46 -21.55 6.30 -0.65
CA VAL A 46 -22.13 5.27 -1.50
C VAL A 46 -21.14 4.10 -1.56
N GLU A 47 -21.68 2.87 -1.57
CA GLU A 47 -20.93 1.61 -1.69
C GLU A 47 -19.69 1.72 -2.58
N GLU A 48 -18.58 1.14 -2.08
CA GLU A 48 -17.24 1.03 -2.68
C GLU A 48 -17.21 1.34 -4.18
N GLN A 49 -16.96 2.60 -4.56
CA GLN A 49 -16.86 2.95 -5.97
C GLN A 49 -15.60 2.38 -6.64
N GLY A 50 -14.68 1.79 -5.89
CA GLY A 50 -13.46 1.17 -6.39
C GLY A 50 -13.25 -0.24 -5.86
N GLU A 51 -12.58 -1.08 -6.64
CA GLU A 51 -12.22 -2.45 -6.29
C GLU A 51 -11.20 -2.44 -5.13
N VAL A 52 -11.54 -3.04 -3.99
CA VAL A 52 -10.62 -3.22 -2.85
C VAL A 52 -9.50 -4.21 -3.15
N LEU A 53 -9.76 -5.13 -4.07
CA LEU A 53 -8.87 -6.19 -4.52
C LEU A 53 -9.23 -6.57 -5.94
N GLY A 54 -8.27 -7.14 -6.67
CA GLY A 54 -8.56 -7.61 -8.02
C GLY A 54 -7.43 -8.40 -8.66
N ILE A 55 -7.72 -8.92 -9.86
CA ILE A 55 -6.79 -9.60 -10.74
C ILE A 55 -6.97 -9.08 -12.17
N ALA A 56 -5.87 -8.86 -12.88
CA ALA A 56 -5.88 -8.49 -14.29
C ALA A 56 -4.77 -9.21 -15.06
N SER A 57 -4.96 -9.38 -16.36
CA SER A 57 -3.87 -9.79 -17.25
C SER A 57 -3.01 -8.58 -17.58
N ILE A 58 -1.72 -8.81 -17.86
CA ILE A 58 -0.82 -7.78 -18.37
C ILE A 58 -0.91 -7.81 -19.90
N PRO A 59 -1.50 -6.79 -20.57
CA PRO A 59 -1.79 -6.85 -22.02
C PRO A 59 -0.53 -6.91 -22.89
N GLU A 60 0.55 -6.27 -22.44
CA GLU A 60 1.85 -6.22 -23.11
C GLU A 60 2.94 -6.58 -22.11
N PHE A 61 2.96 -7.84 -21.66
CA PHE A 61 3.99 -8.30 -20.74
C PHE A 61 5.38 -8.13 -21.37
N CYS A 62 6.25 -7.35 -20.72
CA CYS A 62 7.65 -7.28 -21.06
C CYS A 62 8.48 -8.04 -20.02
N ASP A 63 9.51 -8.77 -20.46
CA ASP A 63 10.38 -9.53 -19.57
C ASP A 63 11.20 -8.55 -18.69
N PRO A 64 11.14 -8.61 -17.35
CA PRO A 64 11.94 -7.74 -16.48
C PRO A 64 13.47 -7.93 -16.61
N LEU A 65 13.93 -9.03 -17.23
CA LEU A 65 15.34 -9.41 -17.32
C LEU A 65 16.01 -9.45 -15.93
N ILE A 66 15.40 -10.22 -15.02
CA ILE A 66 15.83 -10.32 -13.61
C ILE A 66 17.21 -10.96 -13.53
N HIS A 67 18.11 -10.37 -12.76
CA HIS A 67 19.37 -10.98 -12.35
C HIS A 67 19.44 -11.08 -10.83
N ILE A 68 20.17 -12.07 -10.33
CA ILE A 68 20.39 -12.34 -8.91
C ILE A 68 21.90 -12.52 -8.72
N GLY A 69 22.55 -11.62 -7.96
CA GLY A 69 23.98 -11.77 -7.62
C GLY A 69 24.92 -11.96 -8.83
N GLY A 70 24.61 -11.35 -9.98
CA GLY A 70 25.39 -11.47 -11.22
C GLY A 70 24.99 -12.64 -12.14
N TYR A 71 24.04 -13.49 -11.74
CA TYR A 71 23.44 -14.51 -12.59
C TYR A 71 22.16 -13.99 -13.25
N GLY A 72 22.04 -14.17 -14.56
CA GLY A 72 20.85 -13.82 -15.31
C GLY A 72 21.13 -13.47 -16.79
N PRO A 73 20.10 -13.05 -17.54
CA PRO A 73 18.72 -12.92 -17.07
C PRO A 73 18.09 -14.27 -16.77
N ILE A 74 17.30 -14.35 -15.69
CA ILE A 74 16.48 -15.53 -15.39
C ILE A 74 15.48 -15.74 -16.53
N SER A 75 15.40 -16.96 -17.05
CA SER A 75 14.56 -17.26 -18.22
C SER A 75 13.06 -17.17 -17.91
N LEU A 76 12.30 -16.71 -18.90
CA LEU A 76 10.83 -16.76 -18.91
C LEU A 76 10.32 -17.55 -20.13
N PRO A 77 9.54 -18.64 -19.93
CA PRO A 77 9.15 -19.25 -18.66
C PRO A 77 10.33 -19.82 -17.86
N LEU A 78 10.17 -19.89 -16.54
CA LEU A 78 11.21 -20.35 -15.62
C LEU A 78 11.71 -21.76 -15.97
N THR A 79 13.03 -21.93 -16.09
CA THR A 79 13.69 -23.22 -16.36
C THR A 79 14.07 -23.92 -15.06
N GLU A 80 14.36 -25.23 -15.11
CA GLU A 80 14.82 -25.97 -13.93
C GLU A 80 16.17 -25.45 -13.41
N GLU A 81 17.11 -25.12 -14.31
CA GLU A 81 18.41 -24.56 -13.91
C GLU A 81 18.25 -23.24 -13.15
N ASP A 82 17.45 -22.32 -13.71
CA ASP A 82 17.14 -21.05 -13.07
C ASP A 82 16.35 -21.21 -11.77
N THR A 83 15.42 -22.17 -11.72
CA THR A 83 14.67 -22.51 -10.50
C THR A 83 15.63 -22.90 -9.38
N GLN A 84 16.55 -23.83 -9.67
CA GLN A 84 17.55 -24.25 -8.69
C GLN A 84 18.44 -23.08 -8.29
N TYR A 85 18.84 -22.21 -9.23
CA TYR A 85 19.61 -21.02 -8.88
C TYR A 85 18.87 -20.10 -7.90
N ILE A 86 17.58 -19.83 -8.13
CA ILE A 86 16.73 -19.04 -7.23
C ILE A 86 16.65 -19.71 -5.84
N ILE A 87 16.44 -21.02 -5.79
CA ILE A 87 16.37 -21.78 -4.54
C ILE A 87 17.66 -21.68 -3.74
N HIS A 88 18.81 -21.82 -4.39
CA HIS A 88 20.12 -21.76 -3.73
C HIS A 88 20.51 -20.35 -3.29
N SER A 89 20.05 -19.32 -4.02
CA SER A 89 20.33 -17.91 -3.72
C SER A 89 19.37 -17.35 -2.68
N GLY A 90 18.12 -17.80 -2.69
CA GLY A 90 17.07 -17.35 -1.79
C GLY A 90 17.17 -17.97 -0.40
N HIS A 91 16.44 -17.40 0.53
CA HIS A 91 16.26 -17.95 1.85
C HIS A 91 14.81 -18.41 2.02
N GLN A 92 14.57 -19.36 2.94
CA GLN A 92 13.21 -19.83 3.18
C GLN A 92 12.34 -18.69 3.71
N ALA A 93 11.22 -18.44 3.04
CA ALA A 93 10.29 -17.39 3.43
C ALA A 93 9.81 -17.61 4.89
N PRO A 94 9.79 -16.56 5.72
CA PRO A 94 9.38 -16.69 7.11
C PRO A 94 7.92 -17.12 7.21
N PHE A 95 7.64 -18.06 8.12
CA PHE A 95 6.31 -18.49 8.49
C PHE A 95 6.02 -17.98 9.90
N GLY A 96 4.95 -17.21 10.10
CA GLY A 96 4.70 -16.54 11.37
C GLY A 96 3.23 -16.55 11.80
N LYS A 97 2.93 -17.27 12.89
CA LYS A 97 1.81 -16.98 13.77
C LYS A 97 2.27 -15.84 14.71
N GLY A 98 2.00 -14.58 14.35
CA GLY A 98 2.40 -13.45 15.19
C GLY A 98 3.92 -13.30 15.36
N SER A 99 4.36 -12.73 16.48
CA SER A 99 5.74 -12.34 16.79
C SER A 99 6.75 -13.50 16.93
N GLU A 100 6.34 -14.74 16.68
CA GLU A 100 7.23 -15.90 16.69
C GLU A 100 7.28 -16.53 15.28
N THR A 101 8.43 -16.40 14.63
CA THR A 101 8.74 -17.07 13.37
C THR A 101 8.97 -18.56 13.64
N ILE A 102 7.90 -19.35 13.66
CA ILE A 102 8.00 -20.81 13.85
C ILE A 102 8.42 -21.46 12.53
N ILE A 103 9.59 -22.09 12.56
CA ILE A 103 10.20 -22.82 11.45
C ILE A 103 9.65 -24.25 11.38
N ASP A 104 8.46 -24.45 10.83
CA ASP A 104 7.95 -25.80 10.54
C ASP A 104 8.46 -26.31 9.19
N ARG A 105 9.37 -27.30 9.21
CA ARG A 105 9.99 -27.88 8.00
C ARG A 105 9.04 -28.71 7.15
N SER A 106 7.88 -29.11 7.66
CA SER A 106 6.89 -29.90 6.90
C SER A 106 6.00 -29.05 5.99
N VAL A 107 6.10 -27.72 6.05
CA VAL A 107 5.26 -26.75 5.34
C VAL A 107 6.10 -25.76 4.48
N ARG A 108 7.43 -25.93 4.45
CA ARG A 108 8.37 -24.95 3.86
C ARG A 108 8.75 -25.28 2.43
N GLN A 109 8.00 -24.71 1.50
CA GLN A 109 8.22 -24.87 0.06
C GLN A 109 8.22 -23.51 -0.64
N SER A 110 8.61 -22.44 0.07
CA SER A 110 8.70 -21.08 -0.47
C SER A 110 10.06 -20.45 -0.21
N TRP A 111 10.62 -19.83 -1.24
CA TRP A 111 11.91 -19.14 -1.25
C TRP A 111 11.72 -17.65 -1.51
N GLU A 112 12.48 -16.84 -0.80
CA GLU A 112 12.39 -15.38 -0.79
C GLU A 112 13.76 -14.77 -1.12
N LEU A 113 13.73 -13.70 -1.92
CA LEU A 113 14.85 -12.79 -2.16
C LEU A 113 14.35 -11.36 -1.93
N ASP A 114 15.09 -10.58 -1.13
CA ASP A 114 14.81 -9.17 -0.91
C ASP A 114 15.01 -8.37 -2.20
N ALA A 115 14.32 -7.24 -2.37
CA ALA A 115 14.50 -6.36 -3.54
C ALA A 115 15.96 -5.98 -3.82
N ARG A 116 16.78 -5.80 -2.79
CA ARG A 116 18.21 -5.47 -2.89
C ARG A 116 19.08 -6.58 -3.50
N GLU A 117 18.58 -7.81 -3.53
CA GLU A 117 19.26 -8.97 -4.10
C GLU A 117 18.91 -9.16 -5.58
N LEU A 118 18.01 -8.33 -6.10
CA LEU A 118 17.45 -8.40 -7.45
C LEU A 118 17.91 -7.21 -8.27
N GLU A 119 18.28 -7.47 -9.51
CA GLU A 119 18.50 -6.44 -10.52
C GLU A 119 17.49 -6.62 -11.66
N ILE A 120 16.74 -5.56 -11.98
CA ILE A 120 15.80 -5.54 -13.10
C ILE A 120 16.46 -4.77 -14.24
N ASN A 121 16.91 -5.50 -15.27
CA ASN A 121 17.76 -4.94 -16.32
C ASN A 121 17.01 -4.59 -17.60
N ASN A 122 15.67 -4.70 -17.65
CA ASN A 122 14.89 -4.19 -18.77
C ASN A 122 14.47 -2.71 -18.54
N PRO A 123 14.96 -1.75 -19.35
CA PRO A 123 14.57 -0.33 -19.24
C PRO A 123 13.07 -0.06 -19.47
N SER A 124 12.37 -0.98 -20.14
CA SER A 124 10.93 -0.87 -20.38
C SER A 124 10.07 -1.39 -19.23
N TRP A 125 10.67 -2.05 -18.23
CA TRP A 125 9.94 -2.60 -17.09
C TRP A 125 9.25 -1.51 -16.28
N GLN A 126 9.93 -0.39 -16.03
CA GLN A 126 9.34 0.75 -15.32
C GLN A 126 8.09 1.28 -16.04
N LYS A 127 8.12 1.38 -17.38
CA LYS A 127 6.94 1.80 -18.15
C LYS A 127 5.76 0.84 -17.99
N SER A 128 6.05 -0.46 -17.84
CA SER A 128 5.02 -1.47 -17.59
C SER A 128 4.43 -1.34 -16.19
N LEU A 129 5.28 -1.08 -15.18
CA LEU A 129 4.82 -0.79 -13.82
C LEU A 129 3.97 0.47 -13.77
N ASP A 130 4.34 1.53 -14.51
CA ASP A 130 3.54 2.76 -14.59
C ASP A 130 2.17 2.50 -15.23
N ALA A 131 2.11 1.67 -16.28
CA ALA A 131 0.85 1.27 -16.90
C ALA A 131 -0.02 0.41 -15.97
N ILE A 132 0.61 -0.50 -15.20
CA ILE A 132 -0.06 -1.29 -14.17
C ILE A 132 -0.61 -0.38 -13.07
N ALA A 133 0.16 0.59 -12.58
CA ALA A 133 -0.27 1.53 -11.56
C ALA A 133 -1.47 2.36 -12.02
N LYS A 134 -1.48 2.82 -13.29
CA LYS A 134 -2.63 3.50 -13.90
C LYS A 134 -3.87 2.61 -13.98
N ASN A 135 -3.70 1.36 -14.39
CA ASN A 135 -4.82 0.42 -14.43
C ASN A 135 -5.39 0.15 -13.03
N ILE A 136 -4.52 0.00 -12.03
CA ILE A 136 -4.95 -0.13 -10.63
C ILE A 136 -5.66 1.15 -10.17
N ALA A 137 -5.14 2.34 -10.51
CA ALA A 137 -5.77 3.61 -10.18
C ALA A 137 -7.21 3.68 -10.69
N GLU A 138 -7.45 3.35 -11.97
CA GLU A 138 -8.80 3.25 -12.54
C GLU A 138 -9.69 2.28 -11.75
N LYS A 139 -9.14 1.11 -11.39
CA LYS A 139 -9.85 0.05 -10.69
C LYS A 139 -10.24 0.45 -9.27
N ILE A 140 -9.39 1.22 -8.58
CA ILE A 140 -9.66 1.74 -7.23
C ILE A 140 -10.35 3.12 -7.26
N SER A 141 -10.80 3.57 -8.43
CA SER A 141 -11.49 4.85 -8.66
C SER A 141 -10.68 6.09 -8.29
N VAL A 142 -9.39 6.02 -8.56
CA VAL A 142 -8.45 7.15 -8.54
C VAL A 142 -8.19 7.60 -9.97
N ASP A 143 -7.93 8.90 -10.17
CA ASP A 143 -7.57 9.44 -11.48
C ASP A 143 -6.28 8.79 -12.01
N PRO A 144 -6.31 8.01 -13.10
CA PRO A 144 -5.10 7.39 -13.66
C PRO A 144 -4.09 8.39 -14.22
N ALA A 145 -4.51 9.63 -14.55
CA ALA A 145 -3.58 10.66 -14.97
C ALA A 145 -2.71 11.16 -13.81
N GLN A 146 -3.22 11.07 -12.57
CA GLN A 146 -2.54 11.48 -11.34
C GLN A 146 -2.85 10.47 -10.21
N PRO A 147 -2.27 9.25 -10.25
CA PRO A 147 -2.58 8.21 -9.26
C PRO A 147 -2.30 8.63 -7.81
N GLY A 148 -1.32 9.52 -7.58
CA GLY A 148 -0.92 9.93 -6.23
C GLY A 148 -0.28 8.79 -5.42
N PHE A 149 0.21 7.75 -6.12
CA PHE A 149 0.97 6.66 -5.56
C PHE A 149 1.92 6.08 -6.61
N HIS A 150 2.96 5.41 -6.13
CA HIS A 150 3.88 4.62 -6.93
C HIS A 150 3.95 3.18 -6.40
N VAL A 151 4.65 2.32 -7.14
CA VAL A 151 4.91 0.93 -6.75
C VAL A 151 6.39 0.75 -6.44
N GLU A 152 6.70 0.13 -5.31
CA GLU A 152 8.07 -0.09 -4.84
C GLU A 152 8.33 -1.60 -4.72
N LEU A 153 9.38 -2.11 -5.38
CA LEU A 153 9.71 -3.53 -5.30
C LEU A 153 10.07 -3.89 -3.85
N TYR A 154 9.37 -4.87 -3.30
CA TYR A 154 9.63 -5.36 -1.94
C TYR A 154 10.47 -6.63 -1.96
N LYS A 155 10.00 -7.65 -2.68
CA LYS A 155 10.66 -8.97 -2.72
C LYS A 155 10.20 -9.83 -3.88
N MET A 156 10.96 -10.88 -4.16
CA MET A 156 10.59 -11.97 -5.05
C MET A 156 10.28 -13.22 -4.23
N LEU A 157 9.27 -13.99 -4.65
CA LEU A 157 8.89 -15.25 -4.03
C LEU A 157 8.78 -16.36 -5.07
N LEU A 158 9.37 -17.51 -4.78
CA LEU A 158 9.21 -18.75 -5.54
C LEU A 158 8.53 -19.80 -4.65
N TYR A 159 7.37 -20.28 -5.08
CA TYR A 159 6.60 -21.30 -4.39
C TYR A 159 6.73 -22.63 -5.15
N GLU A 160 7.15 -23.68 -4.47
CA GLU A 160 7.18 -25.04 -4.98
C GLU A 160 5.86 -25.78 -4.72
N LYS A 161 5.72 -26.97 -5.30
CA LYS A 161 4.61 -27.88 -5.03
C LYS A 161 4.41 -28.11 -3.52
N GLY A 162 3.21 -27.81 -3.04
CA GLY A 162 2.74 -27.95 -1.66
C GLY A 162 2.89 -26.66 -0.83
N ALA A 163 3.63 -25.69 -1.35
CA ALA A 163 3.78 -24.40 -0.71
C ALA A 163 2.45 -23.66 -0.61
N MET A 164 2.25 -22.97 0.51
CA MET A 164 1.07 -22.17 0.79
C MET A 164 1.45 -21.04 1.75
N PHE A 165 0.62 -20.01 1.81
CA PHE A 165 0.74 -18.95 2.79
C PHE A 165 -0.56 -18.84 3.57
N LYS A 166 -0.51 -18.92 4.89
CA LYS A 166 -1.72 -18.92 5.73
C LYS A 166 -2.45 -17.57 5.72
N PRO A 167 -3.74 -17.53 6.10
CA PRO A 167 -4.49 -16.28 6.22
C PRO A 167 -3.77 -15.25 7.10
N HIS A 168 -3.50 -14.08 6.54
CA HIS A 168 -2.86 -12.97 7.22
C HIS A 168 -3.28 -11.63 6.60
N ARG A 169 -2.87 -10.54 7.22
CA ARG A 169 -2.95 -9.18 6.67
C ARG A 169 -1.54 -8.65 6.49
N ASP A 170 -1.38 -7.79 5.50
CA ASP A 170 -0.13 -7.08 5.33
C ASP A 170 0.04 -6.04 6.43
N THR A 171 1.26 -5.92 6.92
CA THR A 171 1.67 -4.75 7.70
C THR A 171 2.36 -3.78 6.77
N GLU A 172 2.27 -2.50 7.08
CA GLU A 172 3.06 -1.46 6.43
C GLU A 172 4.56 -1.85 6.46
N LYS A 173 5.19 -1.89 5.28
CA LYS A 173 6.62 -2.22 5.12
C LYS A 173 7.48 -0.97 4.92
N VAL A 174 6.89 0.05 4.30
CA VAL A 174 7.47 1.36 4.05
C VAL A 174 6.43 2.43 4.38
N PRO A 175 6.84 3.63 4.87
CA PRO A 175 5.91 4.70 5.18
C PRO A 175 5.01 5.05 3.99
N GLY A 176 3.69 5.05 4.20
CA GLY A 176 2.71 5.37 3.16
C GLY A 176 2.25 4.17 2.33
N MET A 177 2.70 2.95 2.65
CA MET A 177 2.16 1.73 2.04
C MET A 177 0.69 1.56 2.42
N PHE A 178 -0.17 1.42 1.42
CA PHE A 178 -1.61 1.21 1.61
C PHE A 178 -2.13 -0.10 1.01
N GLY A 179 -1.30 -0.79 0.24
CA GLY A 179 -1.67 -2.05 -0.39
C GLY A 179 -0.48 -2.78 -0.98
N THR A 180 -0.78 -3.92 -1.57
CA THR A 180 0.18 -4.83 -2.16
C THR A 180 -0.17 -5.06 -3.62
N LEU A 181 0.85 -5.08 -4.47
CA LEU A 181 0.76 -5.52 -5.86
C LEU A 181 1.63 -6.76 -6.02
N VAL A 182 1.06 -7.85 -6.55
CA VAL A 182 1.79 -9.05 -6.92
C VAL A 182 1.77 -9.21 -8.43
N VAL A 183 2.96 -9.25 -9.02
CA VAL A 183 3.15 -9.56 -10.43
C VAL A 183 3.52 -11.03 -10.57
N CYS A 184 2.63 -11.83 -11.14
CA CYS A 184 2.87 -13.23 -11.47
C CYS A 184 3.68 -13.32 -12.76
N LEU A 185 4.90 -13.87 -12.64
CA LEU A 185 5.79 -14.09 -13.77
C LEU A 185 5.44 -15.40 -14.49
N PRO A 186 5.70 -15.51 -15.81
CA PRO A 186 5.49 -16.73 -16.57
C PRO A 186 6.17 -17.96 -15.95
N CYS A 187 5.38 -18.80 -15.29
CA CYS A 187 5.83 -20.08 -14.76
C CYS A 187 4.62 -21.05 -14.66
N PRO A 188 4.62 -22.17 -15.41
CA PRO A 188 3.53 -23.13 -15.37
C PRO A 188 3.35 -23.74 -13.97
N HIS A 189 2.14 -23.65 -13.42
CA HIS A 189 1.75 -24.28 -12.16
C HIS A 189 0.26 -24.60 -12.13
N THR A 190 -0.14 -25.48 -11.20
CA THR A 190 -1.53 -25.70 -10.80
C THR A 190 -1.69 -25.44 -9.31
N GLY A 191 -2.89 -25.08 -8.86
CA GLY A 191 -3.11 -24.54 -7.51
C GLY A 191 -2.50 -23.14 -7.37
N GLY A 192 -2.16 -22.72 -6.16
CA GLY A 192 -1.52 -21.42 -5.91
C GLY A 192 -2.44 -20.20 -5.98
N ASP A 193 -3.74 -20.43 -6.11
CA ASP A 193 -4.74 -19.38 -6.14
C ASP A 193 -4.69 -18.55 -4.85
N VAL A 194 -4.97 -17.26 -4.97
CA VAL A 194 -4.97 -16.35 -3.82
C VAL A 194 -6.41 -16.18 -3.35
N ARG A 195 -6.70 -16.60 -2.13
CA ARG A 195 -8.01 -16.33 -1.49
C ARG A 195 -7.88 -15.05 -0.69
N LEU A 196 -8.78 -14.11 -0.95
CA LEU A 196 -8.88 -12.85 -0.23
C LEU A 196 -10.22 -12.74 0.49
N GLN A 197 -10.20 -12.14 1.66
CA GLN A 197 -11.36 -11.90 2.50
C GLN A 197 -11.40 -10.44 2.95
N HIS A 198 -12.50 -9.77 2.63
CA HIS A 198 -12.76 -8.38 3.01
C HIS A 198 -14.22 -8.24 3.45
N HIS A 199 -14.47 -7.60 4.59
CA HIS A 199 -15.83 -7.42 5.15
C HIS A 199 -16.71 -8.69 5.15
N GLY A 200 -16.12 -9.84 5.49
CA GLY A 200 -16.84 -11.13 5.54
C GLY A 200 -17.13 -11.78 4.18
N ARG A 201 -16.81 -11.13 3.06
CA ARG A 201 -16.89 -11.70 1.71
C ARG A 201 -15.55 -12.34 1.35
N SER A 202 -15.58 -13.49 0.67
CA SER A 202 -14.39 -14.22 0.22
C SER A 202 -14.37 -14.31 -1.29
N THR A 203 -13.24 -13.98 -1.90
CA THR A 203 -12.98 -14.06 -3.35
C THR A 203 -11.73 -14.90 -3.59
N VAL A 204 -11.73 -15.74 -4.63
CA VAL A 204 -10.55 -16.52 -5.03
C VAL A 204 -10.06 -16.02 -6.38
N LEU A 205 -8.80 -15.60 -6.44
CA LEU A 205 -8.14 -15.12 -7.64
C LEU A 205 -7.27 -16.24 -8.23
N GLN A 206 -7.64 -16.70 -9.41
CA GLN A 206 -6.95 -17.80 -10.09
C GLN A 206 -5.67 -17.32 -10.75
N THR A 207 -4.51 -17.83 -10.31
CA THR A 207 -3.19 -17.40 -10.83
C THR A 207 -2.65 -18.33 -11.91
N SER A 208 -3.03 -19.60 -11.89
CA SER A 208 -2.57 -20.64 -12.82
C SER A 208 -3.19 -20.54 -14.22
N SER A 209 -4.32 -19.85 -14.38
CA SER A 209 -5.06 -19.75 -15.64
C SER A 209 -4.56 -18.67 -16.60
N ARG A 210 -3.54 -17.89 -16.20
CA ARG A 210 -3.03 -16.73 -16.94
C ARG A 210 -1.51 -16.83 -17.11
N VAL A 211 -1.01 -16.50 -18.30
CA VAL A 211 0.44 -16.54 -18.60
C VAL A 211 1.21 -15.52 -17.74
N SER A 212 0.70 -14.29 -17.68
CA SER A 212 1.18 -13.23 -16.78
C SER A 212 -0.01 -12.47 -16.23
N SER A 213 -0.03 -12.25 -14.92
CA SER A 213 -1.14 -11.55 -14.25
C SER A 213 -0.63 -10.66 -13.14
N ILE A 214 -1.42 -9.64 -12.81
CA ILE A 214 -1.25 -8.86 -11.61
C ILE A 214 -2.40 -9.15 -10.64
N LEU A 215 -2.09 -9.13 -9.36
CA LEU A 215 -3.07 -9.13 -8.29
C LEU A 215 -2.80 -7.91 -7.42
N TRP A 216 -3.84 -7.28 -6.90
CA TRP A 216 -3.69 -6.19 -5.95
C TRP A 216 -4.74 -6.28 -4.85
N TRP A 217 -4.41 -5.72 -3.69
CA TRP A 217 -5.33 -5.58 -2.56
C TRP A 217 -4.86 -4.49 -1.59
N TYR A 218 -5.79 -3.92 -0.83
CA TYR A 218 -5.46 -3.05 0.32
C TYR A 218 -4.86 -3.84 1.49
N SER A 219 -4.01 -3.20 2.28
CA SER A 219 -3.30 -3.86 3.39
C SER A 219 -4.22 -4.42 4.49
N ASP A 220 -5.46 -3.94 4.57
CA ASP A 220 -6.46 -4.44 5.51
C ASP A 220 -7.21 -5.70 5.05
N VAL A 221 -7.01 -6.12 3.80
CA VAL A 221 -7.57 -7.36 3.25
C VAL A 221 -6.83 -8.57 3.82
N HIS A 222 -7.59 -9.53 4.36
CA HIS A 222 -7.04 -10.82 4.72
C HIS A 222 -6.76 -11.63 3.46
N HIS A 223 -5.59 -12.22 3.33
CA HIS A 223 -5.24 -13.04 2.18
C HIS A 223 -4.44 -14.28 2.56
N GLU A 224 -4.58 -15.32 1.74
CA GLU A 224 -3.83 -16.56 1.80
C GLU A 224 -3.49 -17.05 0.39
N VAL A 225 -2.37 -17.76 0.28
CA VAL A 225 -1.99 -18.48 -0.95
C VAL A 225 -2.36 -19.94 -0.73
N LEU A 226 -3.26 -20.47 -1.55
CA LEU A 226 -3.65 -21.88 -1.50
C LEU A 226 -2.50 -22.78 -1.98
N PRO A 227 -2.48 -24.07 -1.59
CA PRO A 227 -1.39 -24.97 -1.95
C PRO A 227 -1.11 -25.02 -3.45
N ILE A 228 0.18 -24.98 -3.82
CA ILE A 228 0.62 -25.34 -5.16
C ILE A 228 0.48 -26.84 -5.35
N GLU A 229 -0.18 -27.29 -6.42
CA GLU A 229 -0.39 -28.71 -6.68
C GLU A 229 0.68 -29.29 -7.61
N SER A 230 1.18 -28.49 -8.55
CA SER A 230 2.27 -28.83 -9.47
C SER A 230 2.99 -27.58 -10.00
N GLY A 231 4.23 -27.75 -10.46
CA GLY A 231 5.05 -26.67 -10.99
C GLY A 231 5.55 -25.69 -9.92
N TYR A 232 5.85 -24.47 -10.35
CA TYR A 232 6.26 -23.38 -9.46
C TYR A 232 5.44 -22.13 -9.71
N ARG A 233 5.09 -21.42 -8.64
CA ARG A 233 4.52 -20.07 -8.74
C ARG A 233 5.60 -19.06 -8.42
N TRP A 234 5.95 -18.25 -9.40
CA TRP A 234 7.02 -17.26 -9.30
C TRP A 234 6.45 -15.85 -9.40
N VAL A 235 6.71 -15.01 -8.39
CA VAL A 235 6.12 -13.67 -8.30
C VAL A 235 7.09 -12.60 -7.83
N LEU A 236 6.87 -11.37 -8.29
CA LEU A 236 7.41 -10.15 -7.69
C LEU A 236 6.33 -9.48 -6.86
N THR A 237 6.67 -9.09 -5.64
CA THR A 237 5.78 -8.38 -4.71
C THR A 237 6.24 -6.94 -4.60
N TYR A 238 5.31 -6.01 -4.78
CA TYR A 238 5.51 -4.57 -4.71
C TYR A 238 4.60 -3.97 -3.63
N ASN A 239 5.10 -2.96 -2.93
CA ASN A 239 4.30 -2.09 -2.07
C ASN A 239 3.60 -1.05 -2.94
N LEU A 240 2.30 -0.81 -2.73
CA LEU A 240 1.60 0.37 -3.25
C LEU A 240 1.78 1.51 -2.25
N VAL A 241 2.50 2.57 -2.62
CA VAL A 241 2.98 3.61 -1.71
C VAL A 241 2.47 4.97 -2.14
N ARG A 242 1.81 5.69 -1.23
CA ARG A 242 1.31 7.04 -1.52
C ARG A 242 2.45 8.03 -1.74
N ASP A 243 2.30 8.91 -2.73
CA ASP A 243 3.24 9.99 -2.95
C ASP A 243 3.08 11.02 -1.82
N CYS A 244 4.17 11.33 -1.10
CA CYS A 244 4.16 12.19 0.10
C CYS A 244 3.73 13.67 -0.14
N SER A 245 3.23 14.03 -1.32
CA SER A 245 2.67 15.36 -1.59
C SER A 245 1.26 15.51 -1.01
N SER A 246 1.16 15.62 0.32
CA SER A 246 0.10 16.32 1.07
C SER A 246 -1.36 16.13 0.61
N GLY A 247 -1.72 14.98 0.06
CA GLY A 247 -3.07 14.70 -0.42
C GLY A 247 -3.43 13.26 -0.13
N SER A 248 -4.57 13.06 0.52
CA SER A 248 -5.32 11.82 0.39
C SER A 248 -5.56 11.52 -1.11
N LEU A 249 -5.80 10.25 -1.46
CA LEU A 249 -6.29 9.91 -2.81
C LEU A 249 -7.52 10.80 -3.13
N PRO A 250 -7.76 11.27 -4.37
CA PRO A 250 -8.80 12.27 -4.67
C PRO A 250 -10.19 11.95 -4.10
N ILE A 251 -10.60 10.67 -4.12
CA ILE A 251 -11.82 10.18 -3.45
C ILE A 251 -11.76 10.35 -1.94
N LEU A 252 -10.64 9.98 -1.32
CA LEU A 252 -10.38 10.23 0.08
C LEU A 252 -10.29 11.74 0.36
N THR A 253 -9.88 12.61 -0.57
CA THR A 253 -9.77 14.08 -0.35
C THR A 253 -11.12 14.78 -0.23
N LEU A 254 -12.08 14.42 -1.09
CA LEU A 254 -13.44 14.95 -1.02
C LEU A 254 -14.14 14.50 0.28
N VAL A 255 -14.03 13.21 0.61
CA VAL A 255 -14.60 12.65 1.84
C VAL A 255 -13.87 13.21 3.07
N THR A 256 -12.54 13.27 3.07
CA THR A 256 -11.76 13.76 4.22
C THR A 256 -11.95 15.25 4.47
N THR A 257 -12.16 16.10 3.46
CA THR A 257 -12.42 17.53 3.71
C THR A 257 -13.75 17.76 4.41
N GLU A 258 -14.81 17.07 3.98
CA GLU A 258 -16.12 17.13 4.64
C GLU A 258 -16.05 16.55 6.06
N PHE A 259 -15.44 15.37 6.22
CA PHE A 259 -15.24 14.75 7.52
C PHE A 259 -14.36 15.61 8.44
N GLU A 260 -13.30 16.22 7.94
CA GLU A 260 -12.42 17.08 8.70
C GLU A 260 -13.19 18.30 9.24
N GLN A 261 -14.03 18.93 8.41
CA GLN A 261 -14.89 20.02 8.86
C GLN A 261 -15.87 19.57 9.95
N ILE A 262 -16.48 18.39 9.79
CA ILE A 262 -17.40 17.81 10.78
C ILE A 262 -16.66 17.52 12.10
N LEU A 263 -15.47 16.92 12.05
CA LEU A 263 -14.64 16.60 13.21
C LEU A 263 -14.11 17.86 13.90
N ARG A 264 -13.72 18.90 13.15
CA ARG A 264 -13.33 20.21 13.69
C ARG A 264 -14.50 20.85 14.44
N ALA A 265 -15.71 20.85 13.86
CA ALA A 265 -16.91 21.35 14.52
C ALA A 265 -17.25 20.56 15.79
N TRP A 266 -17.14 19.22 15.74
CA TRP A 266 -17.36 18.37 16.91
C TRP A 266 -16.36 18.65 18.04
N LYS A 267 -15.06 18.76 17.71
CA LYS A 267 -14.00 19.10 18.66
C LYS A 267 -14.26 20.45 19.35
N TYR A 268 -14.68 21.46 18.58
CA TYR A 268 -15.01 22.79 19.11
C TYR A 268 -16.18 22.73 20.10
N GLN A 269 -17.26 22.03 19.76
CA GLN A 269 -18.42 21.86 20.64
C GLN A 269 -18.04 21.12 21.95
N LEU A 270 -17.22 20.08 21.88
CA LEU A 270 -16.73 19.36 23.07
C LEU A 270 -15.90 20.27 24.00
N GLN A 271 -14.99 21.07 23.44
CA GLN A 271 -14.15 21.98 24.22
C GLN A 271 -14.98 23.06 24.93
N ARG A 272 -16.00 23.60 24.25
CA ARG A 272 -16.90 24.61 24.83
C ARG A 272 -17.79 24.02 25.93
N ASN A 273 -18.41 22.86 25.70
CA ASN A 273 -19.24 22.19 26.73
C ASN A 273 -18.43 21.88 27.99
N ALA A 274 -17.15 21.51 27.84
CA ALA A 274 -16.23 21.30 28.95
C ALA A 274 -15.85 22.62 29.67
N ALA A 275 -15.73 23.73 28.94
CA ALA A 275 -15.47 25.05 29.53
C ALA A 275 -16.69 25.58 30.29
N GLU A 276 -17.90 25.46 29.74
CA GLU A 276 -19.15 25.86 30.39
C GLU A 276 -19.43 25.03 31.65
N SER A 277 -19.12 23.73 31.62
CA SER A 277 -19.25 22.85 32.80
C SER A 277 -18.26 23.18 33.92
N LYS A 278 -17.14 23.85 33.63
CA LYS A 278 -16.15 24.31 34.62
C LYS A 278 -16.48 25.68 35.23
N VAL A 279 -17.34 26.47 34.59
CA VAL A 279 -17.79 27.79 35.08
C VAL A 279 -19.00 27.66 36.02
N LEU A 280 -19.68 26.51 36.00
CA LEU A 280 -20.87 26.21 36.82
C LEU A 280 -20.56 25.44 38.12
N VAL A 281 -19.27 25.34 38.53
CA VAL A 281 -18.82 24.71 39.78
C VAL A 281 -18.24 25.76 40.73
#